data_AF-W9EJK5-F1
#
_entry.id   AF-W9EJK5-F1
#
_cell.length_a   1.000
_cell.length_b   1.000
_cell.length_c   1.000
_cell.angle_alpha   90.00
_cell.angle_beta   90.00
_cell.angle_gamma   90.00
#
_symmetry.space_group_name_H-M   'P 1'
#
loop_
_entity.id
_entity.type
_entity.pdbx_description
1 polymer ?
#
loop_
_entity_poly.entity_id
_entity_poly.type
_entity_poly.pdbx_seq_one_letter_code
_entity_poly.pdbx_strand_id
1 'polypeptide(L)'
;MALNALVFLFSFLLAANGIFFLTHQNKSFLLFYPQNQPALQQILKISGSALLLIAVIGILAALLQSTSLTLIVLILGCIGCVVPELLIIQFMNKK
;
A
#
# COMPACT_ATOMS: atom_id res chain seq x y z
N MET A 1 -6.73 -4.05 23.89
CA MET A 1 -7.79 -4.59 22.99
C MET A 1 -8.10 -3.62 21.85
N ALA A 2 -8.49 -2.37 22.13
CA ALA A 2 -8.81 -1.37 21.08
C ALA A 2 -7.67 -1.10 20.10
N LEU A 3 -6.43 -0.95 20.59
CA LEU A 3 -5.26 -0.69 19.75
C LEU A 3 -4.99 -1.84 18.75
N ASN A 4 -5.05 -3.10 19.20
CA ASN A 4 -4.85 -4.25 18.30
C ASN A 4 -5.93 -4.34 17.23
N ALA A 5 -7.19 -4.03 17.56
CA ALA A 5 -8.27 -3.99 16.58
C ALA A 5 -8.01 -2.90 15.51
N LEU A 6 -7.52 -1.73 15.93
CA LEU A 6 -7.12 -0.66 15.02
C LEU A 6 -5.98 -1.09 14.08
N VAL A 7 -4.96 -1.77 14.62
CA VAL A 7 -3.82 -2.29 13.82
C VAL A 7 -4.28 -3.35 12.83
N PHE A 8 -5.20 -4.23 13.24
CA PHE A 8 -5.81 -5.21 12.33
C PHE A 8 -6.55 -4.53 11.18
N LEU A 9 -7.39 -3.54 11.49
CA LEU A 9 -8.13 -2.77 10.49
C LEU A 9 -7.18 -2.01 9.55
N PHE A 10 -6.15 -1.37 10.10
CA PHE A 10 -5.12 -0.68 9.34
C PHE A 10 -4.38 -1.64 8.39
N SER A 11 -4.01 -2.82 8.88
CA SER A 11 -3.34 -3.84 8.07
C SER A 11 -4.24 -4.35 6.94
N PHE A 12 -5.54 -4.49 7.20
CA PHE A 12 -6.51 -4.88 6.18
C PHE A 12 -6.67 -3.80 5.10
N LEU A 13 -6.70 -2.51 5.48
CA LEU A 13 -6.73 -1.40 4.53
C LEU A 13 -5.45 -1.35 3.67
N LEU A 14 -4.28 -1.54 4.28
CA LEU A 14 -3.01 -1.64 3.54
C LEU A 14 -3.04 -2.79 2.54
N ALA A 15 -3.54 -3.97 2.95
CA ALA A 15 -3.68 -5.11 2.06
C ALA A 15 -4.64 -4.81 0.89
N ALA A 16 -5.80 -4.18 1.17
CA ALA A 16 -6.75 -3.80 0.14
C ALA A 16 -6.14 -2.83 -0.88
N ASN A 17 -5.41 -1.80 -0.42
CA ASN A 17 -4.68 -0.88 -1.31
C ASN A 17 -3.57 -1.57 -2.10
N GLY A 18 -2.82 -2.46 -1.46
CA GLY A 18 -1.76 -3.22 -2.12
C GLY A 18 -2.31 -4.12 -3.24
N ILE A 19 -3.39 -4.85 -2.96
CA ILE A 19 -4.11 -5.66 -3.95
C ILE A 19 -4.66 -4.78 -5.06
N PHE A 20 -5.23 -3.62 -4.73
CA PHE A 20 -5.76 -2.69 -5.71
C PHE A 20 -4.67 -2.24 -6.70
N PHE A 21 -3.50 -1.81 -6.22
CA PHE A 21 -2.37 -1.43 -7.08
C PHE A 21 -1.87 -2.58 -7.94
N LEU A 22 -1.73 -3.79 -7.38
CA LEU A 22 -1.29 -4.97 -8.14
C LEU A 22 -2.30 -5.41 -9.20
N THR A 23 -3.59 -5.26 -8.93
CA THR A 23 -4.66 -5.61 -9.87
C THR A 23 -4.72 -4.62 -11.03
N HIS A 24 -4.47 -3.34 -10.76
CA HIS A 24 -4.53 -2.26 -11.76
C HIS A 24 -3.19 -1.96 -12.42
N GLN A 25 -2.12 -2.72 -12.14
CA GLN A 25 -0.82 -2.53 -12.81
C GLN A 25 -0.90 -2.64 -14.35
N ASN A 26 -1.87 -3.40 -14.88
CA ASN A 26 -2.06 -3.63 -16.33
C ASN A 26 -3.42 -3.17 -16.84
N LYS A 27 -4.20 -2.44 -16.04
CA LYS A 27 -5.53 -1.96 -16.39
C LYS A 27 -5.64 -0.49 -16.07
N SER A 28 -6.29 0.25 -16.96
CA SER A 28 -6.56 1.67 -16.72
C SER A 28 -7.48 1.82 -15.51
N PHE A 29 -7.22 2.80 -14.67
CA PHE A 29 -8.06 3.10 -13.51
C PHE A 29 -8.11 4.61 -13.31
N LEU A 30 -9.28 5.15 -12.98
CA LEU A 30 -9.50 6.59 -12.80
C LEU A 30 -8.93 7.43 -13.96
N LEU A 31 -7.83 8.15 -13.72
CA LEU A 31 -7.15 9.04 -14.67
C LEU A 31 -5.79 8.48 -15.15
N PHE A 32 -5.49 7.24 -14.80
CA PHE A 32 -4.17 6.62 -14.97
C PHE A 32 -4.22 5.50 -16.02
N TYR A 33 -3.19 5.47 -16.87
CA TYR A 33 -3.06 4.52 -17.98
C TYR A 33 -1.73 3.74 -17.89
N PRO A 34 -1.60 2.79 -16.94
CA PRO A 34 -0.36 2.03 -16.73
C PRO A 34 0.12 1.26 -17.96
N GLN A 35 -0.82 0.89 -18.83
CA GLN A 35 -0.57 0.15 -20.08
C GLN A 35 0.31 0.91 -21.07
N ASN A 36 0.25 2.24 -21.04
CA ASN A 36 1.00 3.11 -21.94
C ASN A 36 2.33 3.58 -21.31
N GLN A 37 2.50 3.34 -20.00
CA GLN A 37 3.56 3.94 -19.20
C GLN A 37 4.21 2.87 -18.31
N PRO A 38 5.29 2.22 -18.78
CA PRO A 38 5.95 1.15 -18.02
C PRO A 38 6.46 1.61 -16.65
N ALA A 39 6.82 2.90 -16.52
CA ALA A 39 7.20 3.49 -15.23
C ALA A 39 6.05 3.45 -14.21
N LEU A 40 4.83 3.81 -14.63
CA LEU A 40 3.65 3.80 -13.77
C LEU A 40 3.26 2.37 -13.36
N GLN A 41 3.32 1.43 -14.30
CA GLN A 41 3.13 0.00 -14.03
C GLN A 41 4.13 -0.50 -12.98
N GLN A 42 5.41 -0.14 -13.11
CA GLN A 42 6.44 -0.56 -12.18
C GLN A 42 6.24 0.07 -10.79
N ILE A 43 5.84 1.36 -10.72
CA ILE A 43 5.50 2.03 -9.46
C ILE A 43 4.34 1.30 -8.77
N LEU A 44 3.26 0.98 -9.49
CA LEU A 44 2.11 0.24 -8.95
C LEU A 44 2.51 -1.14 -8.44
N LYS A 45 3.36 -1.85 -9.19
CA LYS A 45 3.84 -3.18 -8.81
C LYS A 45 4.68 -3.14 -7.53
N ILE A 46 5.67 -2.26 -7.47
CA ILE A 46 6.56 -2.12 -6.31
C ILE A 46 5.74 -1.68 -5.10
N SER A 47 4.94 -0.62 -5.25
CA SER A 47 4.14 -0.05 -4.16
C SER A 47 3.11 -1.05 -3.64
N GLY A 48 2.41 -1.74 -4.54
CA GLY A 48 1.42 -2.75 -4.16
C GLY A 48 2.03 -3.94 -3.42
N SER A 49 3.19 -4.42 -3.87
CA SER A 49 3.92 -5.49 -3.19
C SER A 49 4.45 -5.07 -1.81
N ALA A 50 4.96 -3.84 -1.68
CA ALA A 50 5.42 -3.29 -0.41
C ALA A 50 4.28 -3.13 0.60
N LEU A 51 3.13 -2.61 0.16
CA LEU A 51 1.94 -2.46 1.00
C LEU A 51 1.44 -3.81 1.54
N LEU A 52 1.43 -4.85 0.70
CA LEU A 52 1.06 -6.20 1.17
C LEU A 52 2.05 -6.76 2.19
N LEU A 53 3.35 -6.53 1.99
CA LEU A 53 4.36 -6.98 2.95
C LEU A 53 4.16 -6.28 4.30
N ILE A 54 3.96 -4.96 4.30
CA ILE A 54 3.69 -4.19 5.52
C ILE A 54 2.40 -4.66 6.19
N ALA A 55 1.34 -4.96 5.43
CA ALA A 55 0.09 -5.49 5.95
C ALA A 55 0.28 -6.83 6.68
N VAL A 56 1.07 -7.75 6.11
CA VAL A 56 1.38 -9.04 6.76
C VAL A 56 2.14 -8.82 8.06
N ILE A 57 3.14 -7.93 8.08
CA ILE A 57 3.86 -7.59 9.30
C ILE A 57 2.91 -6.95 10.34
N GLY A 58 1.96 -6.13 9.91
CA GLY A 58 0.95 -5.52 10.77
C GLY A 58 0.04 -6.52 11.47
N ILE A 59 -0.41 -7.54 10.74
CA ILE A 59 -1.19 -8.65 11.31
C ILE A 59 -0.34 -9.39 12.35
N LEU A 60 0.93 -9.69 12.03
CA LEU A 60 1.85 -10.35 12.98
C LEU A 60 2.10 -9.48 14.22
N ALA A 61 2.26 -8.18 14.06
CA ALA A 61 2.44 -7.23 15.16
C ALA A 61 1.24 -7.23 16.12
N ALA A 62 0.02 -7.27 15.57
CA ALA A 62 -1.21 -7.32 16.35
C ALA A 62 -1.39 -8.65 17.10
N LEU A 63 -0.99 -9.78 16.49
CA LEU A 63 -1.03 -11.11 17.12
C LEU A 63 -0.01 -11.24 18.26
N LEU A 64 1.22 -10.74 18.04
CA LEU A 64 2.30 -10.75 19.04
C LEU A 64 2.12 -9.69 20.13
N GLN A 65 1.14 -8.79 19.98
CA GLN A 65 0.88 -7.67 20.90
C GLN A 65 2.14 -6.82 21.17
N SER A 66 3.01 -6.70 20.17
CA SER A 66 4.29 -6.00 20.30
C SER A 66 4.16 -4.53 19.92
N THR A 67 4.32 -3.64 20.89
CA THR A 67 4.27 -2.19 20.68
C THR A 67 5.34 -1.72 19.71
N SER A 68 6.56 -2.28 19.80
CA SER A 68 7.68 -1.90 18.93
C SER A 68 7.39 -2.25 17.46
N LEU A 69 6.89 -3.46 17.19
CA LEU A 69 6.50 -3.84 15.83
C LEU A 69 5.33 -3.01 15.31
N THR A 70 4.36 -2.70 16.17
CA THR A 70 3.23 -1.85 15.82
C THR A 70 3.68 -0.47 15.36
N LEU A 71 4.63 0.16 16.08
CA LEU A 71 5.19 1.46 15.69
C LEU A 71 5.90 1.41 14.33
N ILE A 72 6.69 0.37 14.09
CA ILE A 72 7.39 0.18 12.81
C ILE A 72 6.38 0.06 11.68
N VAL A 73 5.34 -0.76 11.85
CA VAL A 73 4.30 -0.94 10.83
C VAL A 73 3.54 0.35 10.58
N LEU A 74 3.25 1.14 11.62
CA LEU A 74 2.55 2.41 11.46
C LEU A 74 3.37 3.40 10.63
N ILE A 75 4.67 3.53 10.93
CA ILE A 75 5.57 4.43 10.20
C ILE A 75 5.71 3.96 8.75
N LEU A 76 6.00 2.68 8.53
CA LEU A 76 6.15 2.13 7.18
C LEU A 76 4.84 2.20 6.39
N GLY A 77 3.71 1.95 7.02
CA GLY A 77 2.39 2.04 6.38
C GLY A 77 2.04 3.47 5.96
N CYS A 78 2.33 4.47 6.80
CA CYS A 78 2.15 5.88 6.43
C CYS A 78 3.01 6.26 5.20
N ILE A 79 4.29 5.90 5.21
CA ILE A 79 5.19 6.15 4.08
C ILE A 79 4.71 5.40 2.83
N GLY A 80 4.30 4.13 3.02
CA GLY A 80 3.82 3.25 1.97
C GLY A 80 2.50 3.69 1.33
N CYS A 81 1.66 4.49 2.02
CA CYS A 81 0.50 5.10 1.41
C CYS A 81 0.86 6.40 0.68
N VAL A 82 1.59 7.29 1.35
CA VAL A 82 1.84 8.65 0.84
C VAL A 82 2.78 8.66 -0.36
N VAL A 83 3.89 7.93 -0.30
CA VAL A 83 4.92 7.97 -1.36
C VAL A 83 4.37 7.47 -2.70
N PRO A 84 3.70 6.31 -2.79
CA PRO A 84 3.12 5.85 -4.05
C PRO A 84 2.11 6.82 -4.64
N GLU A 85 1.24 7.42 -3.82
CA GLU A 85 0.25 8.39 -4.28
C GLU A 85 0.91 9.64 -4.89
N LEU A 86 1.95 10.15 -4.24
CA LEU A 86 2.75 11.28 -4.74
C LEU A 86 3.54 10.93 -6.01
N LEU A 87 3.93 9.67 -6.20
CA LEU A 87 4.59 9.22 -7.43
C LEU A 87 3.58 9.05 -8.57
N ILE A 88 2.42 8.47 -8.28
CA ILE A 88 1.35 8.22 -9.26
C ILE A 88 0.78 9.54 -9.79
N ILE A 89 0.60 10.57 -8.94
CA ILE A 89 0.02 11.86 -9.36
C ILE A 89 0.84 12.57 -10.46
N GLN A 90 2.13 12.27 -10.59
CA GLN A 90 3.01 12.82 -11.64
C GLN A 90 2.63 12.33 -13.05
N PHE A 91 1.87 11.24 -13.11
CA PHE A 91 1.34 10.65 -14.33
C PHE A 91 -0.11 11.04 -14.58
N MET A 92 -0.72 11.81 -13.67
CA MET A 92 -2.06 12.34 -13.87
C MET A 92 -2.07 13.23 -15.11
N ASN A 93 -2.99 12.96 -16.03
CA ASN A 93 -3.13 13.65 -17.32
C ASN A 93 -2.04 13.35 -18.38
N LYS A 94 -1.17 12.35 -18.16
CA LYS A 94 -0.30 11.81 -19.21
C LYS A 94 -0.96 10.56 -19.80
N LYS A 95 -1.42 10.65 -21.05
CA LYS A 95 -2.07 9.53 -21.77
C LYS A 95 -1.06 8.70 -22.53
#